data_AF-A0AAV2S8U1-F1
#
_entry.id   AF-A0AAV2S8U1-F1
#
_cell.length_a   1.000
_cell.length_b   1.000
_cell.length_c   1.000
_cell.angle_alpha   90.00
_cell.angle_beta   90.00
_cell.angle_gamma   90.00
#
_symmetry.space_group_name_H-M   'P 1'
#
loop_
_entity.id
_entity.type
_entity.pdbx_description
1 polymer ?
#
loop_
_entity_poly.entity_id
_entity_poly.type
_entity_poly.pdbx_seq_one_letter_code
_entity_poly.pdbx_strand_id
1 'polypeptide(L)'
;MYTNILFFTATLSLSYSDMNWHQDLTNEINIGVSGSGYSRVILDCDADHMAFIVHLEEEFQGVIYTRGTFHSRNKPCFTDATNGKEFALKFAYKDCGTKYDSDVRAWVNTVVVQHDDELIFPGDLAFSLRCHDQAVVNASMPGILSRISEVDPDPGSNSVGGFEKYAASTSNVVTLTPAKLQPPNSPLLKQEL
;
A
#
# COMPACT_ATOMS: atom_id res chain seq x y z
N MET A 1 61.93 17.84 65.22
CA MET A 1 60.54 18.17 64.89
C MET A 1 60.40 18.15 63.38
N TYR A 2 59.83 17.08 62.81
CA TYR A 2 59.44 17.03 61.40
C TYR A 2 58.05 16.39 61.35
N THR A 3 57.07 17.18 60.91
CA THR A 3 55.66 16.82 60.83
C THR A 3 55.42 16.15 59.47
N ASN A 4 55.00 14.88 59.46
CA ASN A 4 54.59 14.19 58.24
C ASN A 4 53.15 14.57 57.89
N ILE A 5 52.96 15.19 56.72
CA ILE A 5 51.65 15.51 56.15
C ILE A 5 51.24 14.35 55.24
N LEU A 6 50.18 13.63 55.60
CA LEU A 6 49.54 12.63 54.74
C LEU A 6 48.64 13.33 53.70
N PHE A 7 48.97 13.18 52.42
CA PHE A 7 48.07 13.52 51.31
C PHE A 7 47.21 12.30 50.96
N PHE A 8 45.91 12.37 51.27
CA PHE A 8 44.91 11.44 50.74
C PHE A 8 44.53 11.90 49.33
N THR A 9 44.90 11.13 48.32
CA THR A 9 44.42 11.30 46.94
C THR A 9 43.23 10.37 46.72
N ALA A 10 42.04 10.94 46.56
CA ALA A 10 40.84 10.20 46.20
C ALA A 10 40.81 10.01 44.67
N THR A 11 41.00 8.78 44.20
CA THR A 11 40.80 8.41 42.80
C THR A 11 39.31 8.24 42.54
N LEU A 12 38.70 9.16 41.80
CA LEU A 12 37.36 8.97 41.22
C LEU A 12 37.46 7.99 40.03
N SER A 13 36.89 6.80 40.18
CA SER A 13 36.62 5.89 39.06
C SER A 13 35.39 6.39 38.29
N LEU A 14 35.60 6.94 37.10
CA LEU A 14 34.54 7.21 36.13
C LEU A 14 34.09 5.89 35.50
N SER A 15 32.95 5.38 35.96
CA SER A 15 32.27 4.26 35.30
C SER A 15 31.62 4.77 34.01
N TYR A 16 32.20 4.44 32.85
CA TYR A 16 31.59 4.69 31.55
C TYR A 16 30.60 3.55 31.28
N SER A 17 29.30 3.83 31.38
CA SER A 17 28.27 2.88 30.95
C SER A 17 28.19 2.92 29.42
N ASP A 18 28.47 1.79 28.76
CA ASP A 18 28.18 1.59 27.35
C ASP A 18 26.67 1.78 27.11
N MET A 19 26.29 2.93 26.55
CA MET A 19 24.96 3.15 26.00
C MET A 19 24.90 2.44 24.66
N ASN A 20 24.55 1.16 24.69
CA ASN A 20 24.19 0.40 23.51
C ASN A 20 22.87 0.98 22.98
N TRP A 21 22.95 1.89 22.01
CA TRP A 21 21.79 2.49 21.40
C TRP A 21 21.11 1.41 20.54
N HIS A 22 19.84 1.14 20.83
CA HIS A 22 18.94 0.42 19.95
C HIS A 22 17.65 1.25 19.95
N GLN A 23 17.37 1.93 18.84
CA GLN A 23 16.04 2.48 18.63
C GLN A 23 15.14 1.38 18.09
N ASP A 24 14.17 0.99 18.90
CA ASP A 24 13.08 0.10 18.50
C ASP A 24 12.06 0.92 17.69
N LEU A 25 12.19 0.88 16.36
CA LEU A 25 11.30 1.57 15.40
C LEU A 25 10.07 0.72 15.05
N THR A 26 9.88 -0.45 15.67
CA THR A 26 8.82 -1.41 15.33
C THR A 26 7.42 -0.79 15.42
N ASN A 27 7.24 0.20 16.30
CA ASN A 27 5.97 0.91 16.49
C ASN A 27 5.86 2.24 15.71
N GLU A 28 6.94 2.70 15.07
CA GLU A 28 7.01 4.01 14.40
C GLU A 28 6.86 3.88 12.87
N ILE A 29 7.19 2.70 12.31
CA ILE A 29 7.00 2.39 10.90
C ILE A 29 5.68 1.63 10.72
N ASN A 30 4.58 2.35 10.46
CA ASN A 30 3.32 1.74 10.02
C ASN A 30 3.29 1.73 8.49
N ILE A 31 3.72 0.62 7.87
CA ILE A 31 3.45 0.35 6.46
C ILE A 31 1.98 -0.07 6.39
N GLY A 32 1.08 0.91 6.39
CA GLY A 32 -0.35 0.69 6.30
C GLY A 32 -0.88 1.09 4.93
N VAL A 33 -2.17 0.83 4.72
CA VAL A 33 -2.94 1.35 3.57
C VAL A 33 -2.78 2.87 3.50
N SER A 34 -2.08 3.39 2.49
CA SER A 34 -1.65 4.81 2.46
C SER A 34 -2.83 5.79 2.38
N GLY A 35 -3.93 5.34 1.78
CA GLY A 35 -5.17 6.09 1.59
C GLY A 35 -5.06 7.36 0.75
N SER A 36 -3.89 7.66 0.16
CA SER A 36 -3.52 8.91 -0.53
C SER A 36 -2.40 8.68 -1.55
N GLY A 37 -1.97 9.70 -2.31
CA GLY A 37 -0.88 9.56 -3.31
C GLY A 37 -1.34 9.12 -4.71
N TYR A 38 -2.63 8.78 -4.86
CA TYR A 38 -3.27 8.52 -6.15
C TYR A 38 -4.56 9.32 -6.30
N SER A 39 -4.81 9.87 -7.49
CA SER A 39 -6.05 10.60 -7.80
C SER A 39 -7.19 9.68 -8.20
N ARG A 40 -6.88 8.58 -8.92
CA ARG A 40 -7.82 7.48 -9.21
C ARG A 40 -7.09 6.23 -9.67
N VAL A 41 -7.73 5.08 -9.48
CA VAL A 41 -7.30 3.78 -10.00
C VAL A 41 -8.44 3.13 -10.74
N ILE A 42 -8.15 2.52 -11.87
CA ILE A 42 -9.13 1.88 -12.75
C ILE A 42 -8.72 0.41 -12.92
N LEU A 43 -9.70 -0.47 -12.78
CA LEU A 43 -9.59 -1.87 -13.16
C LEU A 43 -10.61 -2.15 -14.26
N ASP A 44 -10.13 -2.73 -15.36
CA ASP A 44 -10.94 -3.28 -16.44
C ASP A 44 -10.75 -4.80 -16.52
N CYS A 45 -11.86 -5.51 -16.35
CA CYS A 45 -11.98 -6.96 -16.36
C CYS A 45 -12.52 -7.42 -17.71
N ASP A 46 -11.66 -7.50 -18.72
CA ASP A 46 -12.04 -8.03 -20.03
C ASP A 46 -12.08 -9.58 -19.99
N ALA A 47 -12.48 -10.21 -21.08
CA ALA A 47 -12.73 -11.66 -21.14
C ALA A 47 -11.49 -12.53 -20.86
N ASP A 48 -10.29 -12.06 -21.20
CA ASP A 48 -9.05 -12.84 -21.10
C ASP A 48 -7.92 -12.14 -20.32
N HIS A 49 -8.11 -10.88 -19.92
CA HIS A 49 -7.08 -10.08 -19.27
C HIS A 49 -7.64 -9.09 -18.24
N MET A 50 -6.76 -8.69 -17.32
CA MET A 50 -6.94 -7.52 -16.48
C MET A 50 -6.16 -6.34 -17.07
N ALA A 51 -6.75 -5.15 -17.06
CA ALA A 51 -6.03 -3.90 -17.24
C ALA A 51 -6.17 -3.04 -15.98
N PHE A 52 -5.04 -2.75 -15.35
CA PHE A 52 -4.90 -1.87 -14.21
C PHE A 52 -4.31 -0.54 -14.68
N ILE A 53 -4.96 0.57 -14.35
CA ILE A 53 -4.46 1.92 -14.61
C ILE A 53 -4.46 2.70 -13.30
N VAL A 54 -3.32 3.29 -12.95
CA VAL A 54 -3.18 4.18 -11.79
C VAL A 54 -2.86 5.59 -12.25
N HIS A 55 -3.58 6.56 -11.71
CA HIS A 55 -3.27 7.98 -11.85
C HIS A 55 -2.78 8.51 -10.50
N LEU A 56 -1.54 8.92 -10.42
CA LEU A 56 -0.87 9.44 -9.23
C LEU A 56 -1.07 10.95 -9.10
N GLU A 57 -0.96 11.46 -7.87
CA GLU A 57 -1.12 12.91 -7.60
C GLU A 57 0.13 13.69 -7.99
N GLU A 58 1.31 13.08 -7.81
CA GLU A 58 2.63 13.65 -8.07
C GLU A 58 3.37 12.88 -9.18
N GLU A 59 4.48 13.45 -9.67
CA GLU A 59 5.38 12.72 -10.57
C GLU A 59 5.98 11.53 -9.80
N PHE A 60 5.94 10.36 -10.42
CA PHE A 60 6.36 9.12 -9.81
C PHE A 60 7.59 8.56 -10.52
N GLN A 61 8.56 8.20 -9.70
CA GLN A 61 9.69 7.38 -10.06
C GLN A 61 9.72 6.19 -9.09
N GLY A 62 9.92 4.99 -9.63
CA GLY A 62 9.90 3.74 -8.86
C GLY A 62 9.39 2.59 -9.71
N VAL A 63 8.78 1.58 -9.08
CA VAL A 63 8.36 0.36 -9.76
C VAL A 63 6.88 0.04 -9.52
N ILE A 64 6.25 -0.52 -10.54
CA ILE A 64 4.85 -0.96 -10.50
C ILE A 64 4.81 -2.41 -10.95
N TYR A 65 4.29 -3.30 -10.10
CA TYR A 65 4.36 -4.73 -10.37
C TYR A 65 3.21 -5.53 -9.76
N THR A 66 2.93 -6.71 -10.32
CA THR A 66 2.00 -7.65 -9.68
C THR A 66 2.71 -8.44 -8.59
N ARG A 67 2.03 -8.65 -7.46
CA ARG A 67 2.60 -9.33 -6.28
C ARG A 67 3.17 -10.71 -6.67
N GLY A 68 4.40 -10.96 -6.24
CA GLY A 68 5.16 -12.16 -6.59
C GLY A 68 5.99 -12.07 -7.88
N THR A 69 5.94 -10.95 -8.62
CA THR A 69 6.71 -10.79 -9.87
C THR A 69 7.87 -9.80 -9.78
N PHE A 70 8.04 -9.13 -8.63
CA PHE A 70 9.08 -8.12 -8.38
C PHE A 70 10.47 -8.55 -8.87
N HIS A 71 10.94 -9.75 -8.46
CA HIS A 71 12.27 -10.24 -8.84
C HIS A 71 12.42 -10.58 -10.33
N SER A 72 11.32 -10.90 -11.02
CA SER A 72 11.37 -11.25 -12.43
C SER A 72 11.60 -10.03 -13.32
N ARG A 73 11.16 -8.84 -12.88
CA ARG A 73 11.27 -7.55 -13.59
C ARG A 73 10.86 -7.58 -15.07
N ASN A 74 9.95 -8.49 -15.43
CA ASN A 74 9.54 -8.71 -16.82
C ASN A 74 8.15 -8.13 -17.10
N LYS A 75 8.02 -7.48 -18.26
CA LYS A 75 6.71 -7.14 -18.82
C LYS A 75 5.92 -8.42 -19.14
N PRO A 76 4.59 -8.42 -19.02
CA PRO A 76 3.73 -7.27 -18.68
C PRO A 76 3.47 -7.08 -17.17
N CYS A 77 4.13 -7.86 -16.31
CA CYS A 77 3.84 -7.91 -14.87
C CYS A 77 4.58 -6.85 -14.06
N PHE A 78 5.55 -6.18 -14.67
CA PHE A 78 6.44 -5.21 -14.05
C PHE A 78 6.69 -4.05 -15.00
N THR A 79 6.68 -2.84 -14.44
CA THR A 79 7.03 -1.59 -15.10
C THR A 79 7.97 -0.81 -14.18
N ASP A 80 9.13 -0.45 -14.72
CA ASP A 80 10.03 0.55 -14.15
C ASP A 80 9.57 1.93 -14.64
N ALA A 81 9.15 2.78 -13.71
CA ALA A 81 8.64 4.11 -13.97
C ALA A 81 9.75 5.13 -13.69
N THR A 82 10.21 5.81 -14.74
CA THR A 82 11.26 6.84 -14.61
C THR A 82 10.71 8.23 -14.34
N ASN A 83 9.49 8.52 -14.83
CA ASN A 83 8.71 9.73 -14.59
C ASN A 83 7.27 9.50 -15.12
N GLY A 84 6.31 10.27 -14.62
CA GLY A 84 4.94 10.31 -15.08
C GLY A 84 3.94 10.31 -13.92
N LYS A 85 2.67 10.50 -14.25
CA LYS A 85 1.56 10.40 -13.29
C LYS A 85 0.55 9.32 -13.65
N GLU A 86 0.73 8.66 -14.78
CA GLU A 86 -0.22 7.67 -15.29
C GLU A 86 0.54 6.45 -15.77
N PHE A 87 0.18 5.30 -15.21
CA PHE A 87 0.83 4.04 -15.51
C PHE A 87 -0.21 2.93 -15.64
N ALA A 88 0.10 1.95 -16.47
CA ALA A 88 -0.78 0.82 -16.71
C ALA A 88 -0.04 -0.51 -16.74
N LEU A 89 -0.70 -1.54 -16.22
CA LEU A 89 -0.33 -2.94 -16.40
C LEU A 89 -1.51 -3.65 -17.06
N LYS A 90 -1.24 -4.37 -18.17
CA LYS A 90 -2.24 -5.19 -18.86
C LYS A 90 -1.71 -6.60 -19.00
N PHE A 91 -2.35 -7.56 -18.35
CA PHE A 91 -1.87 -8.94 -18.27
C PHE A 91 -3.01 -9.96 -18.33
N ALA A 92 -2.74 -11.12 -18.93
CA ALA A 92 -3.72 -12.18 -19.05
C ALA A 92 -3.98 -12.87 -17.70
N TYR A 93 -5.18 -13.45 -17.52
CA TYR A 93 -5.54 -14.15 -16.29
C TYR A 93 -4.64 -15.36 -15.94
N LYS A 94 -3.94 -15.91 -16.93
CA LYS A 94 -2.99 -17.02 -16.75
C LYS A 94 -1.58 -16.58 -16.38
N ASP A 95 -1.31 -15.27 -16.39
CA ASP A 95 0.02 -14.69 -16.20
C ASP A 95 0.09 -13.87 -14.89
N CYS A 96 1.29 -13.36 -14.60
CA CYS A 96 1.55 -12.39 -13.54
C CYS A 96 1.13 -12.81 -12.12
N GLY A 97 1.09 -14.12 -11.85
CA GLY A 97 0.72 -14.66 -10.55
C GLY A 97 -0.77 -14.54 -10.23
N THR A 98 -1.60 -14.24 -11.23
CA THR A 98 -3.07 -14.18 -11.09
C THR A 98 -3.61 -15.55 -10.71
N LYS A 99 -4.53 -15.60 -9.76
CA LYS A 99 -5.14 -16.85 -9.27
C LYS A 99 -6.64 -16.78 -9.42
N TYR A 100 -7.27 -17.92 -9.66
CA TYR A 100 -8.71 -18.04 -9.54
C TYR A 100 -9.06 -18.46 -8.12
N ASP A 101 -9.86 -17.65 -7.43
CA ASP A 101 -10.42 -17.95 -6.11
C ASP A 101 -11.85 -18.49 -6.30
N SER A 102 -12.02 -19.78 -6.01
CA SER A 102 -13.29 -20.48 -6.17
C SER A 102 -14.36 -20.04 -5.16
N ASP A 103 -13.95 -19.53 -4.00
CA ASP A 103 -14.89 -19.18 -2.93
C ASP A 103 -15.62 -17.88 -3.29
N VAL A 104 -14.91 -16.95 -3.93
CA VAL A 104 -15.50 -15.71 -4.46
C VAL A 104 -15.78 -15.75 -5.96
N ARG A 105 -15.47 -16.85 -6.66
CA ARG A 105 -15.63 -17.02 -8.12
C ARG A 105 -15.03 -15.87 -8.92
N ALA A 106 -13.77 -15.55 -8.63
CA ALA A 106 -13.08 -14.42 -9.24
C ALA A 106 -11.62 -14.71 -9.53
N TRP A 107 -11.11 -14.10 -10.59
CA TRP A 107 -9.68 -13.94 -10.79
C TRP A 107 -9.17 -12.82 -9.89
N VAL A 108 -8.12 -13.10 -9.13
CA VAL A 108 -7.54 -12.21 -8.14
C VAL A 108 -6.05 -11.98 -8.39
N ASN A 109 -5.61 -10.74 -8.22
CA ASN A 109 -4.21 -10.35 -8.20
C ASN A 109 -4.02 -9.14 -7.28
N THR A 110 -2.79 -8.77 -6.95
CA THR A 110 -2.46 -7.52 -6.28
C THR A 110 -1.43 -6.77 -7.10
N VAL A 111 -1.67 -5.50 -7.39
CA VAL A 111 -0.66 -4.61 -7.97
C VAL A 111 -0.08 -3.74 -6.87
N VAL A 112 1.23 -3.59 -6.86
CA VAL A 112 2.01 -2.76 -5.94
C VAL A 112 2.62 -1.60 -6.72
N VAL A 113 2.58 -0.41 -6.16
CA VAL A 113 3.26 0.80 -6.62
C VAL A 113 4.24 1.20 -5.53
N GLN A 114 5.52 1.01 -5.80
CA GLN A 114 6.61 1.14 -4.84
C GLN A 114 7.56 2.26 -5.29
N HIS A 115 7.86 3.22 -4.41
CA HIS A 115 8.71 4.36 -4.76
C HIS A 115 10.20 4.03 -4.83
N ASP A 116 10.63 3.00 -4.10
CA ASP A 116 12.02 2.53 -4.11
C ASP A 116 12.15 1.22 -4.90
N ASP A 117 13.32 0.97 -5.48
CA ASP A 117 13.54 -0.19 -6.37
C ASP A 117 13.84 -1.49 -5.61
N GLU A 118 14.02 -1.43 -4.28
CA GLU A 118 14.47 -2.54 -3.44
C GLU A 118 13.58 -2.77 -2.22
N LEU A 119 13.14 -1.70 -1.54
CA LEU A 119 12.44 -1.78 -0.26
C LEU A 119 11.03 -1.18 -0.31
N ILE A 120 10.08 -1.83 0.38
CA ILE A 120 8.74 -1.29 0.60
C ILE A 120 8.80 -0.31 1.78
N PHE A 121 8.26 0.89 1.58
CA PHE A 121 8.20 1.96 2.57
C PHE A 121 6.76 2.37 2.90
N PRO A 122 6.52 2.99 4.06
CA PRO A 122 5.25 3.66 4.33
C PRO A 122 4.95 4.68 3.23
N GLY A 123 3.74 4.62 2.66
CA GLY A 123 3.33 5.48 1.54
C GLY A 123 3.28 4.75 0.19
N ASP A 124 3.90 3.57 0.08
CA ASP A 124 3.68 2.69 -1.07
C ASP A 124 2.22 2.22 -1.13
N LEU A 125 1.76 1.96 -2.36
CA LEU A 125 0.36 1.61 -2.62
C LEU A 125 0.26 0.15 -3.00
N ALA A 126 -0.81 -0.52 -2.58
CA ALA A 126 -1.19 -1.79 -3.15
C ALA A 126 -2.69 -1.91 -3.35
N PHE A 127 -3.08 -2.57 -4.43
CA PHE A 127 -4.46 -2.73 -4.83
C PHE A 127 -4.78 -4.20 -5.13
N SER A 128 -5.69 -4.78 -4.37
CA SER A 128 -6.30 -6.07 -4.68
C SER A 128 -7.29 -5.89 -5.83
N LEU A 129 -7.05 -6.61 -6.92
CA LEU A 129 -7.87 -6.63 -8.13
C LEU A 129 -8.72 -7.89 -8.10
N ARG A 130 -10.02 -7.77 -8.35
CA ARG A 130 -10.93 -8.91 -8.49
C ARG A 130 -11.82 -8.75 -9.71
N CYS A 131 -11.77 -9.75 -10.59
CA CYS A 131 -12.64 -9.88 -11.76
C CYS A 131 -13.47 -11.15 -11.63
N HIS A 132 -14.77 -10.98 -11.41
CA HIS A 132 -15.70 -12.09 -11.22
C HIS A 132 -16.11 -12.67 -12.57
N ASP A 133 -16.11 -13.99 -12.69
CA ASP A 133 -16.58 -14.66 -13.92
C ASP A 133 -18.11 -14.60 -14.07
N GLN A 134 -18.81 -14.39 -12.95
CA GLN A 134 -20.24 -14.27 -12.82
C GLN A 134 -20.56 -13.16 -11.83
N ALA A 135 -21.69 -12.50 -12.04
CA ALA A 135 -22.22 -11.51 -11.12
C ALA A 135 -22.31 -12.07 -9.69
N VAL A 136 -21.50 -11.54 -8.77
CA VAL A 136 -21.61 -11.84 -7.34
C VAL A 136 -22.66 -10.93 -6.75
N VAL A 137 -23.74 -11.54 -6.28
CA VAL A 137 -24.88 -10.85 -5.68
C VAL A 137 -24.79 -10.97 -4.17
N ASN A 138 -24.94 -9.85 -3.46
CA ASN A 138 -25.17 -9.87 -2.02
C ASN A 138 -26.58 -9.32 -1.74
N ALA A 139 -27.09 -9.50 -0.51
CA ALA A 139 -28.47 -9.18 -0.16
C ALA A 139 -28.86 -7.70 -0.37
N SER A 140 -27.89 -6.80 -0.57
CA SER A 140 -28.11 -5.35 -0.62
C SER A 140 -27.56 -4.69 -1.90
N MET A 141 -26.89 -5.42 -2.80
CA MET A 141 -26.24 -4.87 -3.98
C MET A 141 -26.53 -5.69 -5.24
N PRO A 142 -26.67 -5.02 -6.40
CA PRO A 142 -26.74 -5.70 -7.68
C PRO A 142 -25.44 -6.46 -7.98
N GLY A 143 -25.51 -7.41 -8.92
CA GLY A 143 -24.41 -8.30 -9.28
C GLY A 143 -23.09 -7.60 -9.61
N ILE A 144 -22.07 -7.81 -8.78
CA ILE A 144 -20.74 -7.23 -8.91
C ILE A 144 -19.94 -8.06 -9.92
N LEU A 145 -19.30 -7.41 -10.89
CA LEU A 145 -18.39 -8.02 -11.86
C LEU A 145 -16.95 -7.62 -11.59
N SER A 146 -16.68 -6.36 -11.27
CA SER A 146 -15.33 -5.88 -10.98
C SER A 146 -15.25 -5.25 -9.60
N ARG A 147 -14.15 -5.49 -8.90
CA ARG A 147 -13.87 -4.91 -7.58
C ARG A 147 -12.38 -4.62 -7.45
N ILE A 148 -12.08 -3.46 -6.89
CA ILE A 148 -10.74 -3.05 -6.50
C ILE A 148 -10.76 -2.63 -5.03
N SER A 149 -9.78 -3.09 -4.26
CA SER A 149 -9.60 -2.71 -2.85
C SER A 149 -8.17 -2.25 -2.62
N GLU A 150 -7.99 -1.20 -1.85
CA GLU A 150 -6.69 -0.82 -1.31
C GLU A 150 -6.28 -1.83 -0.23
N VAL A 151 -5.03 -2.30 -0.28
CA VAL A 151 -4.48 -3.30 0.64
C VAL A 151 -3.08 -2.89 1.08
N ASP A 152 -2.57 -3.54 2.11
CA ASP A 152 -1.21 -3.34 2.58
C ASP A 152 -0.18 -3.76 1.51
N PRO A 153 0.81 -2.90 1.17
CA PRO A 153 1.87 -3.27 0.25
C PRO A 153 2.80 -4.36 0.81
N ASP A 154 3.00 -4.46 2.13
CA ASP A 154 3.85 -5.46 2.76
C ASP A 154 3.22 -6.87 2.67
N PRO A 155 3.87 -7.84 2.00
CA PRO A 155 3.38 -9.22 1.92
C PRO A 155 3.39 -9.97 3.26
N GLY A 156 4.17 -9.52 4.26
CA GLY A 156 4.25 -10.12 5.59
C GLY A 156 3.19 -9.61 6.58
N SER A 157 2.45 -8.57 6.19
CA SER A 157 1.45 -7.95 7.06
C SER A 157 0.25 -8.87 7.26
N ASN A 158 0.02 -9.26 8.52
CA ASN A 158 -1.21 -9.94 8.95
C ASN A 158 -2.35 -8.96 9.23
N SER A 159 -2.17 -7.67 8.92
CA SER A 159 -3.19 -6.68 9.16
C SER A 159 -4.39 -6.95 8.23
N VAL A 160 -5.46 -7.48 8.81
CA VAL A 160 -6.80 -7.38 8.22
C VAL A 160 -7.20 -5.91 8.37
N GLY A 161 -6.67 -5.06 7.48
CA GLY A 161 -6.69 -3.61 7.59
C GLY A 161 -8.10 -3.07 7.82
N GLY A 162 -8.33 -2.51 9.01
CA GLY A 162 -9.66 -2.18 9.55
C GLY A 162 -10.50 -1.14 8.82
N PHE A 163 -10.08 -0.63 7.65
CA PHE A 163 -10.88 0.26 6.81
C PHE A 163 -10.47 0.07 5.34
N GLU A 164 -10.65 -1.14 4.78
CA GLU A 164 -10.42 -1.38 3.35
C GLU A 164 -11.22 -0.39 2.50
N LYS A 165 -10.54 0.58 1.88
CA LYS A 165 -11.13 1.42 0.84
C LYS A 165 -11.32 0.55 -0.39
N TYR A 166 -12.54 0.47 -0.89
CA TYR A 166 -12.84 -0.33 -2.07
C TYR A 166 -13.86 0.34 -2.97
N ALA A 167 -13.82 -0.04 -4.24
CA ALA A 167 -14.86 0.23 -5.21
C ALA A 167 -15.30 -1.09 -5.84
N ALA A 168 -16.59 -1.22 -6.10
CA ALA A 168 -17.18 -2.37 -6.79
C ALA A 168 -18.16 -1.86 -7.85
N SER A 169 -18.25 -2.58 -8.96
CA SER A 169 -19.07 -2.20 -10.11
C SER A 169 -19.81 -3.42 -10.68
N THR A 170 -20.99 -3.18 -11.23
CA THR A 170 -21.75 -4.17 -12.00
C THR A 170 -21.27 -4.27 -13.44
N SER A 171 -20.34 -3.40 -13.85
CA SER A 171 -19.63 -3.43 -15.13
C SER A 171 -18.28 -4.12 -14.98
N ASN A 172 -17.66 -4.46 -16.12
CA ASN A 172 -16.28 -4.94 -16.18
C ASN A 172 -15.27 -3.87 -15.74
N VAL A 173 -15.66 -2.60 -15.77
CA VAL A 173 -14.83 -1.47 -15.35
C VAL A 173 -15.28 -0.95 -13.98
N VAL A 174 -14.32 -0.76 -13.09
CA VAL A 174 -14.48 -0.09 -11.80
C VAL A 174 -13.41 0.98 -11.61
N THR A 175 -13.78 2.08 -10.97
CA THR A 175 -12.85 3.16 -10.61
C THR A 175 -12.90 3.39 -9.11
N LEU A 176 -11.73 3.41 -8.48
CA LEU A 176 -11.52 3.79 -7.10
C LEU A 176 -10.87 5.17 -7.06
N THR A 177 -11.42 6.07 -6.25
CA THR A 177 -10.84 7.38 -5.96
C THR A 177 -10.61 7.48 -4.46
N PRO A 178 -9.54 8.15 -4.00
CA PRO A 178 -9.34 8.38 -2.58
C PRO A 178 -10.52 9.17 -2.03
N ALA A 179 -10.93 8.87 -0.79
CA ALA A 179 -11.89 9.71 -0.09
C ALA A 179 -11.28 11.11 0.09
N LYS A 180 -11.99 12.17 -0.31
CA LYS A 180 -11.58 13.54 0.02
C LYS A 180 -11.44 13.63 1.54
N LEU A 181 -10.25 13.97 2.03
CA LEU A 181 -10.06 14.37 3.42
C LEU A 181 -10.95 15.59 3.65
N GLN A 182 -12.09 15.41 4.31
CA GLN A 182 -12.79 16.57 4.86
C GLN A 182 -11.89 17.11 5.98
N PRO A 183 -11.52 18.40 5.96
CA PRO A 183 -10.79 18.98 7.08
C PRO A 183 -11.64 18.80 8.35
N PRO A 184 -11.04 18.39 9.48
CA PRO A 184 -11.77 18.33 10.74
C PRO A 184 -12.23 19.76 11.07
N ASN A 185 -13.56 19.93 11.10
CA ASN A 185 -14.30 21.18 11.30
C ASN A 185 -14.41 22.11 10.06
N SER A 186 -15.32 21.78 9.15
CA SER A 186 -16.15 22.84 8.54
C SER A 186 -17.38 23.03 9.42
N PRO A 187 -17.54 24.16 10.13
CA PRO A 187 -18.78 24.44 10.83
C PRO A 187 -19.93 24.38 9.83
N LEU A 188 -21.00 23.67 10.19
CA LEU A 188 -22.29 23.72 9.53
C LEU A 188 -22.60 25.18 9.20
N LEU A 189 -22.78 25.45 7.91
CA LEU A 189 -23.35 26.69 7.42
C LEU A 189 -24.71 26.84 8.12
N LYS A 190 -24.75 27.68 9.15
CA LYS A 190 -25.97 28.33 9.60
C LYS A 190 -26.49 29.13 8.41
N GLN A 191 -27.68 28.78 7.93
CA GLN A 191 -28.62 29.65 7.23
C GLN A 191 -29.95 28.87 7.22
N GLU A 192 -30.78 29.11 8.23
CA GLU A 192 -31.88 30.10 8.20
C GLU A 192 -32.97 29.71 7.19
N LEU A 193 -34.02 29.05 7.71
CA LEU A 193 -35.40 29.56 7.78
C LEU A 193 -36.16 28.80 8.89
#